data_AF-A0A915MUE1-F1
#
_entry.id   AF-A0A915MUE1-F1
#
_cell.length_a   1.000
_cell.length_b   1.000
_cell.length_c   1.000
_cell.angle_alpha   90.00
_cell.angle_beta   90.00
_cell.angle_gamma   90.00
#
_symmetry.space_group_name_H-M   'P 1'
#
loop_
_entity.id
_entity.type
_entity.pdbx_description
1 polymer ?
#
loop_
_entity_poly.entity_id
_entity_poly.type
_entity_poly.pdbx_seq_one_letter_code
_entity_poly.pdbx_strand_id
1 'polypeptide(L)'
;MLEQLEEPDYGCDLHSVKALQTKHEIVEKDLDVLEDGIYNLHQEANSLQQKYPDVAEQIEELKNQLNAQLPTLTQKAKMRKDKLLDNYDYLRFLNGFRNIMKWIDGMINYITSDEIANNVAGAEALLERHQSILKEITSKEIKFKTLRQLSNQLINYENFSSDAVRQRMHDIKKARKRLNDAVVQR
;
A
#
# COMPACT_ATOMS: atom_id res chain seq x y z
N MET A 1 22.33 -10.32 -5.21
CA MET A 1 21.02 -10.84 -4.76
C MET A 1 20.88 -10.76 -3.24
N LEU A 2 21.79 -11.32 -2.45
CA LEU A 2 21.77 -11.26 -0.97
C LEU A 2 21.71 -9.82 -0.41
N GLU A 3 22.56 -8.93 -0.93
CA GLU A 3 22.65 -7.53 -0.47
C GLU A 3 21.33 -6.75 -0.66
N GLN A 4 20.53 -7.10 -1.67
CA GLN A 4 19.24 -6.45 -1.94
C GLN A 4 18.13 -6.87 -0.97
N LEU A 5 18.28 -8.02 -0.31
CA LEU A 5 17.36 -8.48 0.73
C LEU A 5 17.67 -7.88 2.11
N GLU A 6 18.83 -7.22 2.25
CA GLU A 6 19.29 -6.62 3.51
C GLU A 6 19.05 -5.09 3.57
N GLU A 7 18.75 -4.44 2.45
CA GLU A 7 18.43 -3.00 2.42
C GLU A 7 17.12 -2.70 3.19
N PRO A 8 17.12 -1.89 4.27
CA PRO A 8 15.90 -1.54 5.00
C PRO A 8 15.05 -0.47 4.28
N ASP A 9 15.42 -0.05 3.07
CA ASP A 9 14.67 0.94 2.30
C ASP A 9 13.40 0.33 1.69
N TYR A 10 12.27 0.94 2.03
CA TYR A 10 10.93 0.61 1.52
C TYR A 10 10.32 1.74 0.68
N GLY A 11 11.04 2.85 0.48
CA GLY A 11 10.63 4.02 -0.30
C GLY A 11 9.85 5.07 0.51
N CYS A 12 9.94 6.33 0.07
CA CYS A 12 9.33 7.49 0.75
C CYS A 12 8.11 8.06 0.01
N ASP A 13 7.88 7.64 -1.24
CA ASP A 13 6.77 8.06 -2.08
C ASP A 13 6.28 6.91 -2.98
N LEU A 14 5.13 7.10 -3.64
CA LEU A 14 4.54 6.06 -4.48
C LEU A 14 5.41 5.64 -5.68
N HIS A 15 6.28 6.52 -6.17
CA HIS A 15 7.11 6.24 -7.33
C HIS A 15 8.32 5.37 -6.93
N SER A 16 9.03 5.79 -5.88
CA SER A 16 10.16 5.07 -5.28
C SER A 16 9.75 3.67 -4.81
N VAL A 17 8.63 3.53 -4.11
CA VAL A 17 8.15 2.19 -3.67
C VAL A 17 7.84 1.30 -4.86
N LYS A 18 7.23 1.82 -5.92
CA LYS A 18 6.96 1.04 -7.14
C LYS A 18 8.26 0.58 -7.82
N ALA A 19 9.25 1.46 -7.90
CA ALA A 19 10.56 1.09 -8.43
C ALA A 19 11.20 -0.04 -7.61
N LEU A 20 11.11 0.05 -6.28
CA LEU A 20 11.59 -1.00 -5.37
C LEU A 20 10.81 -2.32 -5.53
N GLN A 21 9.49 -2.26 -5.71
CA GLN A 21 8.66 -3.45 -6.00
C GLN A 21 9.07 -4.12 -7.31
N THR A 22 9.24 -3.36 -8.39
CA THR A 22 9.71 -3.92 -9.68
C THR A 22 11.11 -4.52 -9.56
N LYS A 23 12.03 -3.88 -8.83
CA LYS A 23 13.35 -4.46 -8.53
C LYS A 23 13.22 -5.76 -7.73
N HIS A 24 12.31 -5.81 -6.77
CA HIS A 24 12.06 -7.00 -5.95
C HIS A 24 11.43 -8.15 -6.75
N GLU A 25 10.55 -7.86 -7.71
CA GLU A 25 10.02 -8.88 -8.63
C GLU A 25 11.12 -9.56 -9.46
N ILE A 26 12.23 -8.87 -9.76
CA ILE A 26 13.39 -9.48 -10.40
C ILE A 26 14.09 -10.43 -9.43
N VAL A 27 14.25 -10.04 -8.16
CA VAL A 27 14.82 -10.92 -7.12
C VAL A 27 13.98 -12.17 -6.91
N GLU A 28 12.65 -12.06 -6.93
CA GLU A 28 11.76 -13.23 -6.85
C GLU A 28 11.97 -14.18 -8.03
N LYS A 29 12.08 -13.65 -9.26
CA LYS A 29 12.37 -14.47 -10.45
C LYS A 29 13.74 -15.13 -10.38
N ASP A 30 14.75 -14.41 -9.93
CA ASP A 30 16.10 -14.96 -9.75
C ASP A 30 16.09 -16.08 -8.70
N LEU A 31 15.27 -15.95 -7.65
CA LEU A 31 15.10 -16.98 -6.62
C LEU A 31 14.42 -18.23 -7.17
N ASP A 32 13.39 -18.08 -8.01
CA ASP A 32 12.72 -19.21 -8.68
C ASP A 32 13.73 -19.98 -9.57
N VAL A 33 14.55 -19.25 -10.34
CA VAL A 33 15.61 -19.84 -11.17
C VAL A 33 16.66 -20.57 -10.33
N LEU A 34 17.00 -20.04 -9.16
CA LEU A 34 17.93 -20.69 -8.24
C LEU A 34 17.35 -21.96 -7.63
N GLU A 35 16.05 -21.99 -7.32
CA GLU A 35 15.37 -23.19 -6.82
C GLU A 35 15.41 -24.32 -7.87
N ASP A 36 15.15 -24.01 -9.14
CA ASP A 36 15.31 -24.95 -10.25
C ASP A 36 16.76 -25.44 -10.41
N GLY A 37 17.73 -24.52 -10.25
CA GLY A 37 19.15 -24.84 -10.29
C GLY A 37 19.58 -25.79 -9.17
N ILE A 38 19.09 -25.57 -7.95
CA ILE A 38 19.33 -26.43 -6.78
C ILE A 38 18.74 -27.82 -7.01
N TYR A 39 17.53 -27.90 -7.60
CA TYR A 39 16.92 -29.17 -7.95
C TYR A 39 17.78 -29.98 -8.92
N ASN A 40 18.31 -29.35 -9.97
CA ASN A 40 19.19 -30.02 -10.93
C ASN A 40 20.52 -30.46 -10.27
N LEU A 41 21.11 -29.59 -9.45
CA LEU A 41 22.33 -29.89 -8.71
C LEU A 41 22.14 -31.10 -7.77
N HIS A 42 20.97 -31.25 -7.14
CA HIS A 42 20.67 -32.45 -6.35
C HIS A 42 20.67 -33.73 -7.18
N GLN A 43 20.16 -33.71 -8.42
CA GLN A 43 20.17 -34.89 -9.29
C GLN A 43 21.59 -35.30 -9.69
N GLU A 44 22.43 -34.31 -10.01
CA GLU A 44 23.84 -34.54 -10.31
C GLU A 44 24.60 -35.06 -9.09
N ALA A 45 24.38 -34.44 -7.93
CA ALA A 45 25.00 -34.85 -6.67
C ALA A 45 24.63 -36.29 -6.29
N ASN A 46 23.35 -36.68 -6.43
CA ASN A 46 22.91 -38.06 -6.19
C ASN A 46 23.61 -39.05 -7.14
N SER A 47 23.80 -38.68 -8.42
CA SER A 47 24.51 -39.50 -9.39
C SER A 47 26.00 -39.64 -9.05
N LEU A 48 26.63 -38.58 -8.53
CA LEU A 48 28.03 -38.60 -8.10
C LEU A 48 28.23 -39.46 -6.83
N GLN A 49 27.31 -39.38 -5.88
CA GLN A 49 27.32 -40.21 -4.67
C GLN A 49 27.27 -41.71 -5.01
N GLN A 50 26.50 -42.10 -6.04
CA GLN A 50 26.47 -43.49 -6.51
C GLN A 50 27.78 -43.94 -7.16
N LYS A 51 28.44 -43.06 -7.92
CA LYS A 51 29.68 -43.37 -8.65
C LYS A 51 30.91 -43.35 -7.76
N TYR A 52 30.90 -42.52 -6.70
CA TYR A 52 32.06 -42.31 -5.83
C TYR A 52 31.62 -42.37 -4.35
N PRO A 53 31.46 -43.58 -3.79
CA PRO A 53 31.00 -43.76 -2.41
C PRO A 53 31.92 -43.10 -1.38
N ASP A 54 33.24 -43.06 -1.64
CA ASP A 54 34.26 -42.53 -0.72
C ASP A 54 34.11 -41.02 -0.45
N VAL A 55 33.43 -40.28 -1.34
CA VAL A 55 33.17 -38.83 -1.19
C VAL A 55 31.69 -38.51 -0.96
N ALA A 56 30.83 -39.54 -0.85
CA ALA A 56 29.38 -39.35 -0.82
C ALA A 56 28.90 -38.56 0.40
N GLU A 57 29.56 -38.73 1.55
CA GLU A 57 29.28 -38.00 2.80
C GLU A 57 29.54 -36.50 2.64
N GLN A 58 30.67 -36.12 2.03
CA GLN A 58 31.01 -34.71 1.77
C GLN A 58 30.01 -34.04 0.81
N ILE A 59 29.56 -34.78 -0.21
CA ILE A 59 28.52 -34.30 -1.15
C ILE A 59 27.18 -34.10 -0.42
N GLU A 60 26.83 -35.00 0.50
CA GLU A 60 25.59 -34.88 1.28
C GLU A 60 25.64 -33.68 2.24
N GLU A 61 26.78 -33.43 2.86
CA GLU A 61 26.98 -32.28 3.74
C GLU A 61 26.80 -30.95 2.97
N LEU A 62 27.37 -30.84 1.77
CA LEU A 62 27.19 -29.66 0.90
C LEU A 62 25.73 -29.46 0.47
N LYS A 63 25.02 -30.55 0.11
CA LYS A 63 23.57 -30.49 -0.18
C LYS A 63 22.78 -29.97 1.03
N ASN A 64 23.08 -30.47 2.22
CA ASN A 64 22.39 -30.06 3.44
C ASN A 64 22.65 -28.57 3.77
N GLN A 65 23.88 -28.10 3.58
CA GLN A 65 24.21 -26.68 3.75
C GLN A 65 23.41 -25.79 2.77
N LEU A 66 23.32 -26.19 1.50
CA LEU A 66 22.55 -25.48 0.48
C LEU A 66 21.04 -25.45 0.81
N ASN A 67 20.50 -26.60 1.23
CA ASN A 67 19.09 -26.75 1.62
C ASN A 67 18.72 -25.96 2.87
N ALA A 68 19.68 -25.71 3.77
CA ALA A 68 19.44 -24.85 4.93
C ALA A 68 19.33 -23.36 4.58
N GLN A 69 20.00 -22.91 3.50
CA GLN A 69 20.05 -21.50 3.13
C GLN A 69 18.82 -21.04 2.32
N LEU A 70 18.31 -21.89 1.42
CA LEU A 70 17.20 -21.54 0.52
C LEU A 70 15.94 -21.09 1.28
N PRO A 71 15.42 -21.81 2.30
CA PRO A 71 14.23 -21.39 3.04
C PRO A 71 14.41 -20.03 3.72
N THR A 72 15.62 -19.75 4.21
CA THR A 72 15.94 -18.46 4.84
C THR A 72 15.87 -17.33 3.82
N LEU A 73 16.37 -17.54 2.60
CA LEU A 73 16.31 -16.56 1.52
C LEU A 73 14.88 -16.31 1.05
N THR A 74 14.11 -17.38 0.84
CA THR A 74 12.69 -17.29 0.48
C THR A 74 11.89 -16.54 1.55
N GLN A 75 12.15 -16.82 2.83
CA GLN A 75 11.51 -16.09 3.92
C GLN A 75 11.86 -14.61 3.92
N LYS A 76 13.15 -14.24 3.77
CA LYS A 76 13.59 -12.85 3.68
C LYS A 76 12.94 -12.12 2.49
N ALA A 77 12.90 -12.77 1.32
CA ALA A 77 12.27 -12.21 0.13
C ALA A 77 10.77 -11.96 0.33
N LYS A 78 10.05 -12.91 0.94
CA LYS A 78 8.64 -12.76 1.29
C LYS A 78 8.41 -11.61 2.28
N MET A 79 9.19 -11.55 3.36
CA MET A 79 9.08 -10.48 4.34
C MET A 79 9.32 -9.10 3.72
N ARG A 80 10.31 -8.98 2.83
CA ARG A 80 10.58 -7.73 2.11
C ARG A 80 9.41 -7.33 1.21
N LYS A 81 8.83 -8.29 0.47
CA LYS A 81 7.64 -8.06 -0.36
C LYS A 81 6.46 -7.54 0.45
N ASP A 82 6.17 -8.18 1.58
CA ASP A 82 5.07 -7.78 2.46
C ASP A 82 5.29 -6.33 2.95
N LYS A 83 6.52 -5.97 3.36
CA LYS A 83 6.84 -4.59 3.77
C LYS A 83 6.73 -3.57 2.64
N LEU A 84 7.13 -3.92 1.42
CA LEU A 84 6.97 -3.04 0.25
C LEU A 84 5.49 -2.83 -0.11
N LEU A 85 4.66 -3.87 -0.02
CA LEU A 85 3.22 -3.78 -0.24
C LEU A 85 2.54 -2.94 0.84
N ASP A 86 2.87 -3.18 2.11
CA ASP A 86 2.36 -2.42 3.26
C ASP A 86 2.67 -0.92 3.12
N ASN A 87 3.93 -0.58 2.80
CA ASN A 87 4.34 0.81 2.65
C ASN A 87 3.65 1.49 1.46
N TYR A 88 3.48 0.77 0.34
CA TYR A 88 2.76 1.28 -0.82
C TYR A 88 1.31 1.64 -0.48
N ASP A 89 0.58 0.74 0.19
CA ASP A 89 -0.80 0.97 0.58
C ASP A 89 -0.92 2.07 1.64
N TYR A 90 0.05 2.16 2.56
CA TYR A 90 0.11 3.26 3.52
C TYR A 90 0.29 4.63 2.83
N LEU A 91 1.22 4.74 1.88
CA LEU A 91 1.44 5.98 1.12
C LEU A 91 0.23 6.35 0.25
N ARG A 92 -0.44 5.36 -0.34
CA ARG A 92 -1.69 5.55 -1.09
C ARG A 92 -2.79 6.09 -0.18
N PHE A 93 -2.90 5.57 1.05
CA PHE A 93 -3.82 6.08 2.05
C PHE A 93 -3.49 7.52 2.43
N LEU A 94 -2.23 7.84 2.73
CA LEU A 94 -1.81 9.20 3.09
C LEU A 94 -2.11 10.21 1.98
N ASN A 95 -1.86 9.85 0.73
CA ASN A 95 -2.18 10.72 -0.42
C ASN A 95 -3.69 10.92 -0.56
N GLY A 96 -4.48 9.85 -0.43
CA GLY A 96 -5.94 9.96 -0.46
C GLY A 96 -6.49 10.80 0.70
N PHE A 97 -5.94 10.65 1.91
CA PHE A 97 -6.26 11.46 3.08
C PHE A 97 -5.98 12.95 2.83
N ARG A 98 -4.77 13.31 2.39
CA ARG A 98 -4.42 14.72 2.10
C ARG A 98 -5.35 15.32 1.06
N ASN A 99 -5.63 14.57 -0.02
CA ASN A 99 -6.48 15.01 -1.10
C ASN A 99 -7.93 15.23 -0.66
N ILE A 100 -8.51 14.31 0.13
CA ILE A 100 -9.89 14.46 0.57
C ILE A 100 -10.04 15.58 1.60
N MET A 101 -9.07 15.74 2.50
CA MET A 101 -9.07 16.83 3.48
C MET A 101 -8.99 18.20 2.79
N LYS A 102 -8.04 18.37 1.85
CA LYS A 102 -7.93 19.60 1.06
C LYS A 102 -9.22 19.92 0.29
N TRP A 103 -9.86 18.90 -0.29
CA TRP A 103 -11.14 19.08 -0.98
C TRP A 103 -12.26 19.47 -0.02
N ILE A 104 -12.38 18.83 1.15
CA ILE A 104 -13.38 19.18 2.17
C ILE A 104 -13.20 20.63 2.60
N ASP A 105 -11.99 21.03 2.98
CA ASP A 105 -11.72 22.39 3.46
C ASP A 105 -12.01 23.43 2.37
N GLY A 106 -11.63 23.14 1.12
CA GLY A 106 -11.97 23.99 -0.02
C GLY A 106 -13.49 24.10 -0.27
N MET A 107 -14.22 22.99 -0.14
CA MET A 107 -15.67 22.97 -0.31
C MET A 107 -16.39 23.74 0.81
N ILE A 108 -15.94 23.59 2.06
CA ILE A 108 -16.47 24.37 3.19
C ILE A 108 -16.27 25.86 2.92
N ASN A 109 -15.05 26.28 2.56
CA ASN A 109 -14.77 27.69 2.26
C ASN A 109 -15.65 28.22 1.13
N TYR A 110 -15.88 27.41 0.09
CA TYR A 110 -16.77 27.75 -1.02
C TYR A 110 -18.24 27.84 -0.62
N ILE A 111 -18.70 27.04 0.34
CA ILE A 111 -20.06 27.12 0.89
C ILE A 111 -20.22 28.38 1.75
N THR A 112 -19.23 28.69 2.58
CA THR A 112 -19.32 29.77 3.58
C THR A 112 -19.04 31.16 3.02
N SER A 113 -18.56 31.28 1.79
CA SER A 113 -18.21 32.56 1.18
C SER A 113 -19.40 33.33 0.59
N ASP A 114 -20.64 32.88 0.78
CA ASP A 114 -21.80 33.45 0.10
C ASP A 114 -22.38 34.70 0.77
N GLU A 115 -22.82 35.63 -0.08
CA GLU A 115 -23.65 36.78 0.27
C GLU A 115 -25.14 36.46 0.09
N ILE A 116 -26.00 37.15 0.84
CA ILE A 116 -27.45 36.97 0.84
C ILE A 116 -28.05 37.52 -0.46
N ALA A 117 -28.93 36.75 -1.13
CA ALA A 117 -29.63 37.20 -2.32
C ALA A 117 -30.70 38.26 -1.99
N ASN A 118 -30.72 39.35 -2.76
CA ASN A 118 -31.68 40.45 -2.60
C ASN A 118 -32.74 40.51 -3.72
N ASN A 119 -32.78 39.52 -4.62
CA ASN A 119 -33.76 39.39 -5.68
C ASN A 119 -33.99 37.92 -6.08
N VAL A 120 -35.03 37.67 -6.88
CA VAL A 120 -35.44 36.32 -7.31
C VAL A 120 -34.34 35.61 -8.11
N ALA A 121 -33.71 36.29 -9.07
CA ALA A 121 -32.63 35.71 -9.88
C ALA A 121 -31.43 35.27 -9.04
N GLY A 122 -31.08 36.05 -8.00
CA GLY A 122 -30.04 35.70 -7.03
C GLY A 122 -30.43 34.48 -6.18
N ALA A 123 -31.70 34.38 -5.77
CA ALA A 123 -32.19 33.21 -5.03
C ALA A 123 -32.18 31.93 -5.90
N GLU A 124 -32.54 32.03 -7.17
CA GLU A 124 -32.46 30.92 -8.14
C GLU A 124 -31.01 30.47 -8.34
N ALA A 125 -30.07 31.41 -8.53
CA ALA A 125 -28.65 31.10 -8.66
C ALA A 125 -28.07 30.43 -7.39
N LEU A 126 -28.50 30.86 -6.20
CA LEU A 126 -28.09 30.20 -4.94
C LEU A 126 -28.59 28.75 -4.87
N LEU A 127 -29.82 28.49 -5.30
CA LEU A 127 -30.43 27.17 -5.31
C LEU A 127 -29.72 26.23 -6.31
N GLU A 128 -29.45 26.69 -7.54
CA GLU A 128 -28.68 25.91 -8.52
C GLU A 128 -27.29 25.56 -7.99
N ARG A 129 -26.61 26.51 -7.36
CA ARG A 129 -25.31 26.28 -6.74
C ARG A 129 -25.40 25.27 -5.59
N HIS A 130 -26.43 25.35 -4.74
CA HIS A 130 -26.65 24.36 -3.68
C HIS A 130 -26.82 22.95 -4.27
N GLN A 131 -27.62 22.79 -5.31
CA GLN A 131 -27.77 21.50 -6.00
C GLN A 131 -26.46 21.00 -6.60
N SER A 132 -25.63 21.89 -7.16
CA SER A 132 -24.30 21.55 -7.68
C SER A 132 -23.39 21.00 -6.57
N ILE A 133 -23.36 21.65 -5.41
CA ILE A 133 -22.57 21.20 -4.24
C ILE A 133 -23.01 19.81 -3.77
N LEU A 134 -24.32 19.54 -3.71
CA LEU A 134 -24.83 18.21 -3.35
C LEU A 134 -24.38 17.13 -4.34
N LYS A 135 -24.40 17.43 -5.65
CA LYS A 135 -23.88 16.52 -6.69
C LYS A 135 -22.38 16.27 -6.51
N GLU A 136 -21.60 17.31 -6.22
CA GLU A 136 -20.17 17.18 -5.99
C GLU A 136 -19.87 16.32 -4.76
N ILE A 137 -20.56 16.53 -3.64
CA ILE A 137 -20.41 15.71 -2.43
C ILE A 137 -20.73 14.26 -2.74
N THR A 138 -21.85 14.02 -3.42
CA THR A 138 -22.27 12.67 -3.84
C THR A 138 -21.21 11.99 -4.69
N SER A 139 -20.57 12.73 -5.62
CA SER A 139 -19.49 12.19 -6.46
C SER A 139 -18.25 11.75 -5.67
N LYS A 140 -18.04 12.26 -4.46
CA LYS A 140 -16.90 11.89 -3.60
C LYS A 140 -17.16 10.67 -2.73
N GLU A 141 -18.39 10.15 -2.67
CA GLU A 141 -18.72 8.99 -1.82
C GLU A 141 -17.86 7.77 -2.11
N ILE A 142 -17.57 7.52 -3.39
CA ILE A 142 -16.68 6.43 -3.80
C ILE A 142 -15.29 6.61 -3.18
N LYS A 143 -14.73 7.83 -3.17
CA LYS A 143 -13.41 8.10 -2.57
C LYS A 143 -13.41 7.88 -1.06
N PHE A 144 -14.46 8.31 -0.35
CA PHE A 144 -14.59 8.02 1.08
C PHE A 144 -14.67 6.51 1.36
N LYS A 145 -15.43 5.78 0.54
CA LYS A 145 -15.54 4.32 0.65
C LYS A 145 -14.19 3.63 0.42
N THR A 146 -13.48 4.00 -0.64
CA THR A 146 -12.16 3.44 -0.95
C THR A 146 -11.14 3.73 0.16
N LEU A 147 -11.13 4.97 0.70
CA LEU A 147 -10.26 5.31 1.82
C LEU A 147 -10.56 4.49 3.08
N ARG A 148 -11.84 4.26 3.37
CA ARG A 148 -12.27 3.43 4.51
C ARG A 148 -11.88 1.96 4.32
N GLN A 149 -12.01 1.42 3.11
CA GLN A 149 -11.60 0.06 2.80
C GLN A 149 -10.09 -0.09 2.98
N LEU A 150 -9.31 0.82 2.41
CA LEU A 150 -7.86 0.82 2.54
C LEU A 150 -7.41 1.00 4.00
N SER A 151 -8.07 1.87 4.76
CA SER A 151 -7.76 2.05 6.19
C SER A 151 -8.03 0.78 6.99
N ASN A 152 -9.11 0.07 6.70
CA ASN A 152 -9.44 -1.17 7.39
C ASN A 152 -8.41 -2.27 7.08
N GLN A 153 -7.95 -2.36 5.83
CA GLN A 153 -6.86 -3.28 5.46
C GLN A 153 -5.58 -2.97 6.25
N LEU A 154 -5.14 -1.71 6.25
CA LEU A 154 -3.95 -1.26 6.99
C LEU A 154 -4.06 -1.42 8.51
N ILE A 155 -5.27 -1.36 9.05
CA ILE A 155 -5.52 -1.59 10.47
C ILE A 155 -5.47 -3.09 10.80
N ASN A 156 -6.02 -3.94 9.93
CA ASN A 156 -6.05 -5.39 10.13
C ASN A 156 -4.66 -6.03 10.05
N TYR A 157 -3.70 -5.39 9.39
CA TYR A 157 -2.30 -5.82 9.42
C TYR A 157 -1.60 -5.60 10.77
N GLU A 158 -2.26 -4.93 11.74
CA GLU A 158 -1.75 -4.67 13.10
C GLU A 158 -0.30 -4.14 13.14
N ASN A 159 0.03 -3.27 12.20
CA ASN A 159 1.36 -2.68 12.04
C ASN A 159 1.50 -1.35 12.80
N PHE A 160 2.73 -0.84 12.91
CA PHE A 160 3.06 0.44 13.59
C PHE A 160 2.22 1.65 13.10
N SER A 161 1.71 1.61 11.87
CA SER A 161 0.91 2.68 11.27
C SER A 161 -0.57 2.65 11.66
N SER A 162 -1.08 1.60 12.31
CA SER A 162 -2.51 1.41 12.55
C SER A 162 -3.14 2.54 13.37
N ASP A 163 -2.49 3.01 14.44
CA ASP A 163 -3.00 4.14 15.25
C ASP A 163 -3.04 5.44 14.45
N ALA A 164 -1.98 5.69 13.68
CA ALA A 164 -1.88 6.84 12.79
C ALA A 164 -2.97 6.83 11.71
N VAL A 165 -3.34 5.66 11.20
CA VAL A 165 -4.45 5.46 10.24
C VAL A 165 -5.81 5.67 10.92
N ARG A 166 -6.02 5.11 12.12
CA ARG A 166 -7.26 5.31 12.91
C ARG A 166 -7.52 6.78 13.19
N GLN A 167 -6.49 7.52 13.64
CA GLN A 167 -6.60 8.95 13.91
C GLN A 167 -6.99 9.73 12.64
N ARG A 168 -6.33 9.48 11.51
CA ARG A 168 -6.66 10.14 10.24
C ARG A 168 -8.06 9.82 9.76
N MET A 169 -8.54 8.60 9.97
CA MET A 169 -9.93 8.25 9.65
C MET A 169 -10.94 8.94 10.56
N HIS A 170 -10.60 9.16 11.83
CA HIS A 170 -11.38 10.00 12.72
C HIS A 170 -11.42 11.46 12.23
N ASP A 171 -10.28 12.00 11.79
CA ASP A 171 -10.20 13.37 11.26
C ASP A 171 -11.04 13.54 9.99
N ILE A 172 -11.00 12.56 9.07
CA ILE A 172 -11.88 12.52 7.88
C ILE A 172 -13.36 12.56 8.30
N LYS A 173 -13.76 11.74 9.29
CA LYS A 173 -15.15 11.70 9.77
C LYS A 173 -15.58 13.05 10.34
N LYS A 174 -14.73 13.68 11.16
CA LYS A 174 -14.98 15.01 11.74
C LYS A 174 -15.08 16.07 10.65
N ALA A 175 -14.16 16.07 9.68
CA ALA A 175 -14.18 16.99 8.55
C ALA A 175 -15.44 16.84 7.70
N ARG A 176 -15.84 15.61 7.40
CA ARG A 176 -17.07 15.31 6.65
C ARG A 176 -18.32 15.76 7.39
N LYS A 177 -18.37 15.62 8.72
CA LYS A 177 -19.47 16.17 9.52
C LYS A 177 -19.56 17.69 9.37
N ARG A 178 -18.43 18.40 9.52
CA ARG A 178 -18.39 19.86 9.31
C ARG A 178 -18.86 20.28 7.92
N LEU A 179 -18.49 19.54 6.88
CA LEU A 179 -18.96 19.79 5.52
C LEU A 179 -20.48 19.66 5.42
N ASN A 180 -21.05 18.58 5.97
CA ASN A 180 -22.50 18.39 5.96
C ASN A 180 -23.22 19.49 6.75
N ASP A 181 -22.69 19.87 7.92
CA ASP A 181 -23.27 20.95 8.74
C ASP A 181 -23.25 22.29 7.98
N ALA A 182 -22.16 22.60 7.26
CA ALA A 182 -22.06 23.80 6.43
C ALA A 182 -23.07 23.81 5.27
N VAL A 183 -23.32 22.65 4.65
CA VAL A 183 -24.34 22.51 3.59
C VAL A 183 -25.75 22.73 4.13
N VAL A 184 -26.05 22.25 5.35
CA VAL A 184 -27.38 22.37 5.97
C VAL A 184 -27.66 23.80 6.44
N GLN A 185 -26.63 24.54 6.86
CA GLN A 185 -26.77 25.92 7.31
C GLN A 185 -26.89 26.94 6.18
N ARG A 186 -26.72 26.52 4.92
CA ARG A 186 -26.86 27.34 3.71
C ARG A 186 -28.27 27.23 3.14
#